data_AF-A0A2P1BNZ2-F1
#
_entry.id   AF-A0A2P1BNZ2-F1
#
_cell.length_a   1.000
_cell.length_b   1.000
_cell.length_c   1.000
_cell.angle_alpha   90.00
_cell.angle_beta   90.00
_cell.angle_gamma   90.00
#
_symmetry.space_group_name_H-M   'P 1'
#
loop_
_entity.id
_entity.type
_entity.pdbx_description
1 polymer ?
#
loop_
_entity_poly.entity_id
_entity_poly.type
_entity_poly.pdbx_seq_one_letter_code
_entity_poly.pdbx_strand_id
1 'polypeptide(L)'
;MGKPAAQKQKLKPLEMDELIAKAWRFVRERFRSYQAERKSHGRKRDTARRDASRQRHDIETRVRQQLTREYATGRFRGDKEALKREVERRVQERMLLSRETTTRGWPLPPITFLL
;
A
#
# COMPACT_ATOMS: atom_id res chain seq x y z
N MET A 1 -23.22 -30.93 16.91
CA MET A 1 -23.78 -30.13 15.80
C MET A 1 -22.66 -29.78 14.83
N GLY A 2 -22.47 -30.58 13.78
CA GLY A 2 -21.39 -30.41 12.79
C GLY A 2 -21.75 -29.37 11.73
N LYS A 3 -20.84 -28.45 11.43
CA LYS A 3 -21.02 -27.42 10.39
C LYS A 3 -21.19 -28.09 9.02
N PRO A 4 -22.19 -27.70 8.19
CA PRO A 4 -22.33 -28.26 6.85
C PRO A 4 -21.13 -27.83 6.00
N ALA A 5 -20.44 -28.83 5.45
CA ALA A 5 -19.33 -28.66 4.53
C ALA A 5 -19.77 -27.81 3.32
N ALA A 6 -18.94 -26.84 2.96
CA ALA A 6 -19.16 -25.94 1.85
C ALA A 6 -19.56 -26.73 0.59
N GLN A 7 -20.77 -26.45 0.07
CA GLN A 7 -21.21 -26.96 -1.23
C GLN A 7 -20.18 -26.57 -2.28
N LYS A 8 -19.46 -27.58 -2.78
CA LYS A 8 -18.57 -27.42 -3.93
C LYS A 8 -19.45 -26.98 -5.10
N GLN A 9 -19.28 -25.73 -5.53
CA GLN A 9 -19.97 -25.18 -6.69
C GLN A 9 -19.85 -26.19 -7.84
N LYS A 10 -20.97 -26.50 -8.48
CA LYS A 10 -21.07 -27.39 -9.65
C LYS A 10 -20.35 -26.76 -10.84
N LEU A 11 -19.01 -26.75 -10.80
CA LEU A 11 -18.14 -26.31 -11.88
C LEU A 11 -18.08 -27.45 -12.89
N LYS A 12 -18.28 -27.14 -14.17
CA LYS A 12 -17.99 -28.09 -15.26
C LYS A 12 -16.56 -28.62 -15.05
N PRO A 13 -16.31 -29.94 -15.21
CA PRO A 13 -14.97 -30.48 -15.11
C PRO A 13 -14.08 -29.70 -16.07
N LEU A 14 -13.13 -28.95 -15.51
CA LEU A 14 -12.10 -28.32 -16.31
C LEU A 14 -11.11 -29.41 -16.72
N GLU A 15 -10.66 -29.37 -17.97
CA GLU A 15 -9.55 -30.20 -18.41
C GLU A 15 -8.31 -29.96 -17.54
N MET A 16 -7.52 -31.01 -17.33
CA MET A 16 -6.39 -31.00 -16.39
C MET A 16 -5.41 -29.84 -16.67
N ASP A 17 -5.18 -29.53 -17.94
CA ASP A 17 -4.32 -28.43 -18.37
C ASP A 17 -4.86 -27.06 -17.97
N GLU A 18 -6.18 -26.87 -17.97
CA GLU A 18 -6.79 -25.62 -17.53
C GLU A 18 -6.70 -25.45 -16.01
N LEU A 19 -6.81 -26.55 -15.25
CA LEU A 19 -6.60 -26.53 -13.80
C LEU A 19 -5.15 -26.17 -13.46
N ILE A 20 -4.19 -26.77 -14.16
CA ILE A 20 -2.76 -26.46 -14.02
C ILE A 20 -2.50 -24.99 -14.38
N ALA A 21 -3.05 -24.49 -15.48
CA ALA A 21 -2.90 -23.10 -15.90
C ALA A 21 -3.50 -22.10 -14.89
N LYS A 22 -4.68 -22.40 -14.32
CA LYS A 22 -5.31 -21.58 -13.28
C LYS A 22 -4.51 -21.57 -11.99
N ALA A 23 -3.99 -22.73 -11.56
CA ALA A 23 -3.13 -22.82 -10.38
C ALA A 23 -1.86 -21.97 -10.54
N TRP A 24 -1.18 -22.06 -11.68
CA TRP A 24 0.00 -21.23 -11.97
C TRP A 24 -0.32 -19.74 -12.07
N ARG A 25 -1.49 -19.36 -12.60
CA ARG A 25 -1.95 -17.96 -12.61
C ARG A 25 -2.14 -17.45 -11.19
N PHE A 26 -2.84 -18.21 -10.36
CA PHE A 26 -3.11 -17.85 -8.96
C PHE A 26 -1.81 -17.63 -8.17
N VAL A 27 -0.86 -18.57 -8.23
CA VAL A 27 0.42 -18.45 -7.51
C VAL A 27 1.21 -17.24 -7.99
N ARG A 28 1.32 -17.04 -9.32
CA ARG A 28 2.05 -15.89 -9.88
C ARG A 28 1.43 -14.56 -9.49
N GLU A 29 0.11 -14.47 -9.50
CA GLU A 29 -0.60 -13.24 -9.13
C GLU A 29 -0.40 -12.90 -7.66
N ARG A 30 -0.54 -13.89 -6.75
CA ARG A 30 -0.28 -13.72 -5.32
C ARG A 30 1.18 -13.36 -5.04
N PHE A 31 2.12 -13.99 -5.73
CA PHE A 31 3.54 -13.66 -5.59
C PHE A 31 3.83 -12.23 -6.06
N ARG A 32 3.30 -11.83 -7.22
CA ARG A 32 3.46 -10.48 -7.76
C ARG A 32 2.86 -9.43 -6.83
N SER A 33 1.64 -9.65 -6.33
CA SER A 33 0.98 -8.71 -5.41
C SER A 33 1.78 -8.57 -4.12
N TYR A 34 2.18 -9.70 -3.52
CA TYR A 34 2.94 -9.72 -2.28
C TYR A 34 4.30 -9.02 -2.44
N GLN A 35 5.04 -9.31 -3.51
CA GLN A 35 6.33 -8.68 -3.76
C GLN A 35 6.19 -7.18 -4.04
N ALA A 36 5.15 -6.77 -4.77
CA ALA A 36 4.87 -5.36 -5.03
C ALA A 36 4.57 -4.59 -3.73
N GLU A 37 3.76 -5.18 -2.85
CA GLU A 37 3.44 -4.64 -1.53
C GLU A 37 4.70 -4.55 -0.66
N ARG A 38 5.52 -5.59 -0.59
CA ARG A 38 6.80 -5.57 0.15
C ARG A 38 7.75 -4.49 -0.36
N LYS A 39 7.86 -4.31 -1.69
CA LYS A 39 8.66 -3.24 -2.30
C LYS A 39 8.08 -1.85 -2.01
N SER A 40 6.77 -1.67 -1.98
CA SER A 40 6.15 -0.38 -1.62
C SER A 40 6.44 -0.04 -0.15
N HIS A 41 6.33 -1.02 0.75
CA HIS A 41 6.68 -0.87 2.16
C HIS A 41 8.15 -0.55 2.39
N GLY A 42 9.07 -1.23 1.69
CA GLY A 42 10.50 -0.93 1.77
C GLY A 42 10.79 0.53 1.43
N ARG A 43 10.22 1.02 0.33
CA ARG A 43 10.35 2.43 -0.08
C ARG A 43 9.79 3.41 0.96
N LYS A 44 8.64 3.10 1.58
CA LYS A 44 8.06 3.92 2.66
C LYS A 44 8.98 3.96 3.89
N ARG A 45 9.53 2.82 4.31
CA ARG A 45 10.49 2.74 5.43
C ARG A 45 11.77 3.50 5.17
N ASP A 46 12.33 3.37 3.98
CA ASP A 46 13.56 4.09 3.62
C ASP A 46 13.34 5.61 3.55
N THR A 47 12.14 6.03 3.13
CA THR A 47 11.73 7.44 3.19
C THR A 47 11.64 7.91 4.64
N ALA A 48 10.94 7.16 5.50
CA ALA A 48 10.79 7.46 6.91
C ALA A 48 12.15 7.55 7.64
N ARG A 49 13.08 6.62 7.38
CA ARG A 49 14.45 6.67 7.94
C ARG A 49 15.20 7.94 7.53
N ARG A 50 15.05 8.38 6.28
CA ARG A 50 15.69 9.62 5.81
C ARG A 50 15.02 10.87 6.38
N ASP A 51 13.73 10.78 6.68
CA ASP A 51 12.94 11.88 7.25
C ASP A 51 13.10 11.98 8.77
N ALA A 52 13.62 10.95 9.44
CA ALA A 52 13.83 10.88 10.90
C ALA A 52 14.56 12.08 11.50
N SER A 53 15.56 12.62 10.79
CA SER A 53 16.34 13.78 11.24
C SER A 53 15.86 15.11 10.65
N ARG A 54 14.78 15.13 9.88
CA ARG A 54 14.31 16.32 9.14
C ARG A 54 13.22 17.07 9.90
N GLN A 55 13.18 18.38 9.71
CA GLN A 55 12.07 19.19 10.21
C GLN A 55 10.84 19.09 9.28
N ARG A 56 9.67 19.45 9.81
CA ARG A 56 8.40 19.45 9.07
C ARG A 56 8.49 20.28 7.79
N HIS A 57 9.15 21.44 7.84
CA HIS A 57 9.31 22.33 6.69
C HIS A 57 10.12 21.69 5.55
N ASP A 58 11.19 20.95 5.88
CA ASP A 58 12.03 20.25 4.89
C ASP A 58 11.24 19.13 4.20
N ILE A 59 10.44 18.39 4.98
CA ILE A 59 9.57 17.33 4.48
C ILE A 59 8.51 17.93 3.55
N GLU A 60 7.89 19.05 3.95
CA GLU A 60 6.90 19.76 3.13
C GLU A 60 7.48 20.22 1.79
N THR A 61 8.67 20.81 1.79
CA THR A 61 9.37 21.22 0.57
C THR A 61 9.62 20.02 -0.36
N ARG A 62 10.06 18.89 0.18
CA ARG A 62 10.27 17.65 -0.59
C ARG A 62 8.97 17.08 -1.14
N VAL A 63 7.89 17.10 -0.36
CA VAL A 63 6.56 16.63 -0.79
C VAL A 63 6.04 17.48 -1.94
N ARG A 64 6.18 18.81 -1.85
CA ARG A 64 5.79 19.73 -2.93
C ARG A 64 6.57 19.45 -4.21
N GLN A 65 7.90 19.30 -4.13
CA GLN A 65 8.74 18.95 -5.29
C GLN A 65 8.32 17.62 -5.93
N GLN A 66 7.97 16.63 -5.12
CA GLN A 66 7.48 15.35 -5.62
C GLN A 66 6.14 15.50 -6.35
N LEU A 67 5.20 16.25 -5.76
CA LEU A 67 3.89 16.48 -6.37
C LEU A 67 3.99 17.28 -7.67
N THR A 68 4.90 18.25 -7.78
CA THR A 68 5.17 18.95 -9.05
C THR A 68 5.62 17.97 -10.15
N ARG A 69 6.49 17.00 -9.82
CA ARG A 69 6.91 15.96 -10.77
C ARG A 69 5.77 15.01 -11.13
N GLU A 70 4.91 14.67 -10.17
CA GLU A 70 3.73 13.84 -10.41
C GLU A 70 2.68 14.56 -11.26
N TYR A 71 2.57 15.88 -11.11
CA TYR A 71 1.72 16.72 -11.95
C TYR A 71 2.22 16.75 -13.39
N ALA A 72 3.53 17.01 -13.59
CA ALA A 72 4.14 17.04 -14.92
C ALA A 72 4.05 15.69 -15.65
N THR A 73 4.07 14.58 -14.92
CA THR A 73 3.94 13.21 -15.48
C THR A 73 2.49 12.73 -15.59
N GLY A 74 1.51 13.54 -15.20
CA GLY A 74 0.08 13.21 -15.23
C GLY A 74 -0.36 12.13 -14.23
N ARG A 75 0.50 11.77 -13.27
CA ARG A 75 0.21 10.81 -12.19
C ARG A 75 -0.64 11.41 -11.08
N PHE A 76 -0.43 12.69 -10.80
CA PHE A 76 -1.31 13.46 -9.93
C PHE A 76 -2.30 14.23 -10.79
N ARG A 77 -3.59 14.04 -10.53
CA ARG A 77 -4.69 14.74 -11.19
C ARG A 77 -5.55 15.37 -10.10
N GLY A 78 -5.63 16.69 -10.10
CA GLY A 78 -6.35 17.43 -9.08
C GLY A 78 -6.25 18.93 -9.28
N ASP A 79 -7.19 19.65 -8.69
CA ASP A 79 -7.19 21.10 -8.60
C ASP A 79 -6.24 21.60 -7.50
N LYS A 80 -6.14 22.92 -7.34
CA LYS A 80 -5.27 23.56 -6.34
C LYS A 80 -5.60 23.12 -4.91
N GLU A 81 -6.87 22.90 -4.60
CA GLU A 81 -7.33 22.45 -3.28
C GLU A 81 -7.00 20.97 -3.03
N ALA A 82 -7.12 20.12 -4.04
CA ALA A 82 -6.65 18.72 -3.96
C ALA A 82 -5.13 18.67 -3.77
N LEU A 83 -4.37 19.56 -4.41
CA LEU A 83 -2.93 19.64 -4.22
C LEU A 83 -2.57 20.01 -2.78
N LYS A 84 -3.23 21.03 -2.20
CA LYS A 84 -3.01 21.44 -0.81
C LYS A 84 -3.32 20.32 0.17
N ARG A 85 -4.47 19.66 0.01
CA ARG A 85 -4.87 18.50 0.84
C ARG A 85 -3.88 17.34 0.71
N GLU A 86 -3.38 17.07 -0.49
CA GLU A 86 -2.43 15.98 -0.71
C GLU A 86 -1.05 16.29 -0.12
N VAL A 87 -0.61 17.55 -0.16
CA VAL A 87 0.60 18.00 0.56
C VAL A 87 0.44 17.76 2.05
N GLU A 88 -0.64 18.24 2.65
CA GLU A 88 -0.92 18.09 4.09
C GLU A 88 -0.97 16.61 4.49
N ARG A 89 -1.71 15.78 3.73
CA ARG A 89 -1.84 14.34 3.96
C ARG A 89 -0.49 13.63 3.92
N ARG A 90 0.36 13.91 2.91
CA ARG A 90 1.68 13.26 2.77
C ARG A 90 2.68 13.73 3.80
N VAL A 91 2.65 15.01 4.18
CA VAL A 91 3.48 15.53 5.27
C VAL A 91 3.09 14.84 6.57
N GLN A 92 1.79 14.76 6.88
CA GLN A 92 1.32 14.07 8.08
C GLN A 92 1.71 12.60 8.09
N GLU A 93 1.49 11.87 6.99
CA GLU A 93 1.88 10.45 6.86
C GLU A 93 3.39 10.25 7.09
N ARG A 94 4.24 11.11 6.51
CA ARG A 94 5.70 11.01 6.69
C ARG A 94 6.15 11.38 8.08
N MET A 95 5.57 12.42 8.67
CA MET A 95 5.87 12.84 10.05
C MET A 95 5.52 11.73 11.04
N LEU A 96 4.37 11.08 10.83
CA LEU A 96 3.94 9.95 11.62
C LEU A 96 4.92 8.77 11.48
N LEU A 97 5.15 8.30 10.25
CA LEU A 97 6.04 7.16 9.96
C LEU A 97 7.50 7.40 10.37
N SER A 98 7.94 8.65 10.38
CA SER A 98 9.30 9.05 10.72
C SER A 98 9.54 9.14 12.22
N ARG A 99 8.49 9.38 13.01
CA ARG A 99 8.57 9.61 14.46
C ARG A 99 8.08 8.41 15.26
N GLU A 100 7.22 7.60 14.66
CA GLU A 100 6.80 6.34 15.26
C GLU A 100 7.92 5.30 15.16
N THR A 101 8.33 4.80 16.31
CA THR A 101 9.12 3.56 16.41
C THR A 101 8.21 2.39 16.05
N THR A 102 7.98 2.16 14.75
CA THR A 102 7.22 0.98 14.30
C THR A 102 8.04 -0.28 14.62
N THR A 103 7.72 -0.89 15.77
CA THR A 103 8.04 -2.26 16.14
C THR A 103 7.58 -3.18 15.01
N ARG A 104 8.55 -3.73 14.26
CA ARG A 104 8.37 -4.80 13.28
C ARG A 104 7.19 -4.63 12.29
N GLY A 105 7.32 -3.66 11.38
CA GLY A 105 6.96 -3.86 9.98
C GLY A 105 5.48 -4.01 9.59
N TRP A 106 4.54 -3.67 10.46
CA TRP A 106 3.10 -3.59 10.15
C TRP A 106 2.47 -2.42 10.90
N PRO A 107 1.65 -1.55 10.27
CA PRO A 107 0.64 -0.83 11.02
C PRO A 107 -0.41 -1.85 11.43
N LEU A 108 -0.50 -2.17 12.73
CA LEU A 108 -1.73 -2.79 13.21
C LEU A 108 -2.86 -1.78 12.97
N PRO A 109 -4.03 -2.21 12.44
CA PRO A 109 -5.18 -1.33 12.41
C PRO A 109 -5.44 -0.85 13.85
N PRO A 110 -5.71 0.44 14.07
CA PRO A 110 -6.12 0.90 15.39
C PRO A 110 -7.32 0.05 15.83
N ILE A 111 -7.21 -0.53 17.02
CA ILE A 111 -8.18 -1.48 17.61
C ILE A 111 -9.58 -0.85 17.77
N THR A 112 -9.72 0.45 17.53
CA THR A 112 -10.97 1.22 17.63
C THR A 112 -12.01 0.95 16.51
N PHE A 113 -11.77 0.02 15.58
CA PHE A 113 -12.77 -0.40 14.57
C PHE A 113 -13.48 -1.74 14.89
N LEU A 114 -13.23 -2.34 16.05
CA LEU A 114 -13.84 -3.61 16.47
C LEU A 114 -14.42 -3.59 17.89
N LEU A 115 -15.06 -2.47 18.28
CA LEU A 115 -15.99 -2.41 19.40
C LEU A 115 -17.21 -1.56 19.00
#